data_AF-A0A0M8YXG4-F1
#
_entry.id   AF-A0A0M8YXG4-F1
#
_cell.length_a   1.000
_cell.length_b   1.000
_cell.length_c   1.000
_cell.angle_alpha   90.00
_cell.angle_beta   90.00
_cell.angle_gamma   90.00
#
_symmetry.space_group_name_H-M   'P 1'
#
loop_
_entity.id
_entity.type
_entity.pdbx_description
1 polymer ?
#
loop_
_entity_poly.entity_id
_entity_poly.type
_entity_poly.pdbx_seq_one_letter_code
_entity_poly.pdbx_strand_id
1 'polypeptide(L)'
;MPGAGEPPGRREPARGCRVIRIVTRARLARLEDDARTATEQARQTSVAANEAFGRHVRELFAVTDRAERAEAVTDEVRAMFARAIEELSEAQQELLLKVIEIRRLREELQRGPVAGDTLTVLMHHGEPHAVYASRDDAHADTATHGLPADHVWTPCDERPAAAFTWRCEAFVYDPGSNGFHRAHPPAPRALGGAA
;
A
#
# COMPACT_ATOMS: atom_id res chain seq x y z
N MET A 1 -48.99 -19.04 50.07
CA MET A 1 -50.17 -18.85 49.20
C MET A 1 -49.96 -19.69 47.94
N PRO A 2 -51.03 -20.34 47.44
CA PRO A 2 -51.24 -21.80 47.38
C PRO A 2 -50.83 -22.39 46.02
N GLY A 3 -50.77 -23.70 45.79
CA GLY A 3 -51.12 -24.86 46.60
C GLY A 3 -50.60 -26.11 45.89
N ALA A 4 -50.01 -27.01 46.68
CA ALA A 4 -49.66 -28.35 46.25
C ALA A 4 -50.97 -29.12 45.97
N GLY A 5 -51.27 -29.35 44.69
CA GLY A 5 -52.34 -30.25 44.27
C GLY A 5 -51.86 -31.69 44.32
N GLU A 6 -52.47 -32.48 45.20
CA GLU A 6 -52.27 -33.93 45.32
C GLU A 6 -52.42 -34.64 43.96
N PRO A 7 -51.56 -35.63 43.64
CA PRO A 7 -51.82 -36.51 42.52
C PRO A 7 -53.00 -37.45 42.88
N PRO A 8 -54.03 -37.56 42.03
CA PRO A 8 -55.17 -38.43 42.30
C PRO A 8 -54.73 -39.89 42.37
N GLY A 9 -55.28 -40.58 43.37
CA GLY A 9 -54.98 -41.97 43.69
C GLY A 9 -55.04 -42.92 42.50
N ARG A 10 -54.07 -43.84 42.47
CA ARG A 10 -54.07 -45.01 41.59
C ARG A 10 -55.34 -45.83 41.87
N ARG A 11 -56.33 -45.70 41.00
CA ARG A 11 -57.44 -46.66 40.93
C ARG A 11 -56.90 -47.96 40.35
N GLU A 12 -57.00 -49.03 41.14
CA GLU A 12 -56.84 -50.41 40.68
C GLU A 12 -57.65 -50.63 39.39
N PRO A 13 -57.07 -51.18 38.31
CA PRO A 13 -57.86 -51.62 37.19
C PRO A 13 -58.68 -52.83 37.64
N ALA A 14 -59.98 -52.62 37.77
CA ALA A 14 -60.96 -53.70 37.86
C ALA A 14 -60.61 -54.76 36.80
N ARG A 15 -60.52 -56.03 37.21
CA ARG A 15 -60.31 -57.18 36.34
C ARG A 15 -61.46 -57.23 35.33
N GLY A 16 -61.26 -56.56 34.20
CA GLY A 16 -62.26 -56.39 33.17
C GLY A 16 -62.62 -57.73 32.56
N CYS A 17 -63.93 -57.99 32.49
CA CYS A 17 -64.50 -59.04 31.64
C CYS A 17 -63.75 -59.08 30.30
N ARG A 18 -63.16 -60.23 30.00
CA ARG A 18 -62.53 -60.50 28.70
C ARG A 18 -63.65 -60.60 27.66
N VAL A 19 -64.09 -59.45 27.15
CA VAL A 19 -65.10 -59.38 26.09
C VAL A 19 -64.47 -59.94 24.82
N ILE A 20 -64.86 -61.16 24.46
CA ILE A 20 -64.50 -61.78 23.18
C ILE A 20 -65.29 -61.04 22.11
N ARG A 21 -64.66 -60.08 21.44
CA ARG A 21 -65.25 -59.43 20.26
C ARG A 21 -65.19 -60.40 19.09
N ILE A 22 -66.35 -60.93 18.69
CA ILE A 22 -66.47 -61.71 17.45
C ILE A 22 -66.33 -60.72 16.29
N VAL A 23 -65.16 -60.74 15.64
CA VAL A 23 -64.90 -59.93 14.44
C VAL A 23 -65.33 -60.74 13.24
N THR A 24 -66.19 -60.17 12.39
CA THR A 24 -66.58 -60.83 11.15
C THR A 24 -65.42 -60.78 10.15
N ARG A 25 -65.29 -61.81 9.30
CA ARG A 25 -64.28 -61.84 8.22
C ARG A 25 -64.30 -60.56 7.35
N ALA A 26 -65.48 -60.02 7.08
CA ALA A 26 -65.65 -58.79 6.31
C ALA A 26 -64.98 -57.57 6.98
N ARG A 27 -65.04 -57.46 8.32
CA ARG A 27 -64.40 -56.37 9.05
C ARG A 27 -62.87 -56.51 9.06
N LEU A 28 -62.36 -57.73 9.14
CA LEU A 28 -60.92 -57.98 9.05
C LEU A 28 -60.38 -57.58 7.67
N ALA A 29 -61.04 -58.03 6.60
CA ALA A 29 -60.67 -57.69 5.23
C ALA A 29 -60.66 -56.18 4.98
N ARG A 30 -61.65 -55.45 5.52
CA ARG A 30 -61.68 -53.98 5.44
C ARG A 30 -60.51 -53.32 6.17
N LEU A 31 -60.18 -53.78 7.38
CA LEU A 31 -59.03 -53.24 8.13
C LEU A 31 -57.70 -53.54 7.43
N GLU A 32 -57.56 -54.70 6.79
CA GLU A 32 -56.38 -55.06 6.01
C GLU A 32 -56.23 -54.19 4.75
N ASP A 33 -57.36 -53.82 4.12
CA ASP A 33 -57.37 -52.91 2.97
C ASP A 33 -57.07 -51.46 3.39
N ASP A 34 -57.66 -51.00 4.50
CA ASP A 34 -57.37 -49.69 5.09
C ASP A 34 -55.89 -49.59 5.51
N ALA A 35 -55.33 -50.65 6.12
CA ALA A 35 -53.93 -50.69 6.52
C ALA A 35 -52.98 -50.68 5.31
N ARG A 36 -53.30 -51.42 4.24
CA ARG A 36 -52.54 -51.38 2.98
C ARG A 36 -52.58 -49.99 2.35
N THR A 37 -53.77 -49.39 2.30
CA THR A 37 -53.96 -48.03 1.76
C THR A 37 -53.17 -47.00 2.57
N ALA A 38 -53.27 -47.01 3.90
CA ALA A 38 -52.54 -46.10 4.78
C ALA A 38 -51.02 -46.26 4.65
N THR A 39 -50.54 -47.50 4.51
CA THR A 39 -49.10 -47.78 4.31
C THR A 39 -48.61 -47.20 2.99
N GLU A 40 -49.36 -47.39 1.90
CA GLU A 40 -48.98 -46.83 0.60
C GLU A 40 -49.04 -45.30 0.60
N GLN A 41 -50.06 -44.70 1.24
CA GLN A 41 -50.15 -43.26 1.42
C GLN A 41 -48.99 -42.69 2.23
N ALA A 42 -48.57 -43.38 3.30
CA ALA A 42 -47.41 -42.99 4.11
C ALA A 42 -46.12 -43.08 3.29
N ARG A 43 -45.95 -44.13 2.48
CA ARG A 43 -44.80 -44.29 1.57
C ARG A 43 -44.74 -43.16 0.55
N GLN A 44 -45.84 -42.86 -0.12
CA GLN A 44 -45.93 -41.77 -1.09
C GLN A 44 -45.63 -40.41 -0.44
N THR A 45 -46.20 -40.16 0.74
CA THR A 45 -45.93 -38.92 1.50
C THR A 45 -44.46 -38.82 1.89
N SER A 46 -43.84 -39.92 2.33
CA SER A 46 -42.42 -39.95 2.69
C SER A 46 -41.52 -39.69 1.48
N VAL A 47 -41.82 -40.27 0.31
CA VAL A 47 -41.08 -40.01 -0.93
C VAL A 47 -41.19 -38.54 -1.33
N ALA A 48 -42.41 -37.98 -1.36
CA ALA A 48 -42.63 -36.58 -1.70
C ALA A 48 -41.93 -35.62 -0.71
N ALA A 49 -41.96 -35.94 0.58
CA ALA A 49 -41.27 -35.19 1.62
C ALA A 49 -39.74 -35.24 1.45
N ASN A 50 -39.17 -36.42 1.17
CA ASN A 50 -37.74 -36.58 0.92
C ASN A 50 -37.30 -35.84 -0.34
N GLU A 51 -38.11 -35.83 -1.40
CA GLU A 51 -37.83 -35.05 -2.61
C GLU A 51 -37.87 -33.54 -2.35
N ALA A 52 -38.88 -33.06 -1.61
CA ALA A 52 -38.98 -31.66 -1.22
C ALA A 52 -37.81 -31.23 -0.34
N PHE A 53 -37.45 -32.06 0.65
CA PHE A 53 -36.27 -31.84 1.47
C PHE A 53 -34.99 -31.82 0.65
N GLY A 54 -34.82 -32.76 -0.29
CA GLY A 54 -33.68 -32.81 -1.20
C GLY A 54 -33.57 -31.57 -2.10
N ARG A 55 -34.69 -31.01 -2.58
CA ARG A 55 -34.70 -29.72 -3.30
C ARG A 55 -34.27 -28.58 -2.39
N HIS A 56 -34.84 -28.50 -1.19
CA HIS A 56 -34.52 -27.44 -0.23
C HIS A 56 -33.05 -27.45 0.18
N VAL A 57 -32.48 -28.62 0.45
CA VAL A 57 -31.04 -28.74 0.78
C VAL A 57 -30.17 -28.23 -0.36
N ARG A 58 -30.49 -28.59 -1.62
CA ARG A 58 -29.74 -28.09 -2.79
C ARG A 58 -29.86 -26.58 -2.96
N GLU A 59 -31.06 -26.03 -2.76
CA GLU A 59 -31.28 -24.58 -2.80
C GLU A 59 -30.49 -23.86 -1.72
N LEU A 60 -30.48 -24.38 -0.49
CA LEU A 60 -29.71 -23.82 0.61
C LEU A 60 -28.21 -23.82 0.28
N PHE A 61 -27.67 -24.93 -0.22
CA PHE A 61 -26.26 -24.98 -0.66
C PHE A 61 -25.95 -23.98 -1.76
N ALA A 62 -26.84 -23.81 -2.75
CA ALA A 62 -26.65 -22.84 -3.82
C ALA A 62 -26.70 -21.38 -3.33
N VAL A 63 -27.48 -21.09 -2.29
CA VAL A 63 -27.50 -19.76 -1.64
C VAL A 63 -26.25 -19.54 -0.81
N THR A 64 -25.82 -20.53 -0.02
CA THR A 64 -24.59 -20.47 0.78
C THR A 64 -23.36 -20.28 -0.11
N ASP A 65 -23.21 -21.07 -1.17
CA ASP A 65 -22.09 -20.93 -2.13
C ASP A 65 -22.05 -19.53 -2.76
N ARG A 66 -23.22 -18.96 -3.10
CA ARG A 66 -23.29 -17.59 -3.63
C ARG A 66 -22.88 -16.56 -2.58
N ALA A 67 -23.28 -16.75 -1.32
CA ALA A 67 -22.92 -15.86 -0.22
C ALA A 67 -21.42 -15.91 0.07
N GLU A 68 -20.82 -17.10 0.14
CA GLU A 68 -19.37 -17.29 0.33
C GLU A 68 -18.57 -16.64 -0.79
N ARG A 69 -18.99 -16.80 -2.06
CA ARG A 69 -18.35 -16.12 -3.20
C ARG A 69 -18.48 -14.60 -3.13
N ALA A 70 -19.62 -14.09 -2.69
CA ALA A 70 -19.82 -12.64 -2.51
C ALA A 70 -18.95 -12.08 -1.36
N GLU A 71 -18.77 -12.84 -0.29
CA GLU A 71 -17.87 -12.50 0.81
C GLU A 71 -16.41 -12.46 0.36
N ALA A 72 -15.96 -13.48 -0.39
CA ALA A 72 -14.62 -13.51 -0.95
C ALA A 72 -14.33 -12.30 -1.86
N VAL A 73 -15.25 -11.94 -2.75
CA VAL A 73 -15.14 -10.73 -3.59
C VAL A 73 -15.09 -9.45 -2.74
N THR A 74 -15.87 -9.39 -1.66
CA THR A 74 -15.87 -8.24 -0.76
C THR A 74 -14.53 -8.09 -0.03
N ASP A 75 -13.92 -9.20 0.38
CA ASP A 75 -12.61 -9.19 1.02
C ASP A 75 -11.48 -8.81 0.05
N GLU A 76 -11.54 -9.27 -1.20
CA GLU A 76 -10.62 -8.85 -2.27
C GLU A 76 -10.70 -7.33 -2.50
N VAL A 77 -11.92 -6.79 -2.62
CA VAL A 77 -12.14 -5.36 -2.80
C VAL A 77 -11.66 -4.57 -1.58
N ARG A 78 -11.90 -5.08 -0.37
CA ARG A 78 -11.40 -4.45 0.87
C ARG A 78 -9.87 -4.38 0.88
N ALA A 79 -9.20 -5.46 0.47
CA ALA A 79 -7.75 -5.50 0.39
C ALA A 79 -7.20 -4.51 -0.66
N MET A 80 -7.85 -4.41 -1.82
CA MET A 80 -7.48 -3.42 -2.85
C MET A 80 -7.61 -1.98 -2.32
N PHE A 81 -8.71 -1.67 -1.62
CA PHE A 81 -8.90 -0.34 -1.04
C PHE A 81 -7.88 -0.03 0.06
N ALA A 82 -7.57 -0.99 0.93
CA ALA A 82 -6.57 -0.80 1.98
C ALA A 82 -5.21 -0.43 1.37
N ARG A 83 -4.78 -1.16 0.34
CA ARG A 83 -3.54 -0.88 -0.38
C ARG A 83 -3.57 0.48 -1.09
N ALA A 84 -4.66 0.83 -1.75
CA ALA A 84 -4.79 2.11 -2.44
C ALA A 84 -4.72 3.30 -1.46
N ILE A 85 -5.26 3.15 -0.25
CA ILE A 85 -5.17 4.17 0.81
C ILE A 85 -3.74 4.32 1.30
N GLU A 86 -3.01 3.21 1.47
CA GLU A 86 -1.59 3.22 1.86
C GLU A 86 -0.73 3.95 0.81
N GLU A 87 -0.84 3.54 -0.47
CA GLU A 87 -0.12 4.18 -1.58
C GLU A 87 -0.46 5.67 -1.71
N LEU A 88 -1.73 6.05 -1.51
CA LEU A 88 -2.14 7.46 -1.52
C LEU A 88 -1.53 8.23 -0.34
N SER A 89 -1.45 7.62 0.84
CA SER A 89 -0.87 8.25 2.03
C SER A 89 0.63 8.50 1.83
N GLU A 90 1.35 7.51 1.30
CA GLU A 90 2.78 7.65 0.97
C GLU A 90 3.01 8.78 -0.04
N ALA A 91 2.24 8.80 -1.14
CA ALA A 91 2.32 9.85 -2.15
C ALA A 91 2.02 11.24 -1.57
N GLN A 92 1.04 11.35 -0.67
CA GLN A 92 0.72 12.61 0.01
C GLN A 92 1.85 13.08 0.94
N GLN A 93 2.48 12.16 1.67
CA GLN A 93 3.64 12.47 2.51
C GLN A 93 4.82 12.96 1.68
N GLU A 94 5.13 12.26 0.58
CA GLU A 94 6.19 12.66 -0.35
C GLU A 94 5.92 14.05 -0.94
N LEU A 95 4.67 14.33 -1.35
CA LEU A 95 4.28 15.64 -1.86
C LEU A 95 4.46 16.74 -0.82
N LEU A 96 4.08 16.49 0.45
CA LEU A 96 4.27 17.46 1.53
C LEU A 96 5.75 17.78 1.75
N LEU A 97 6.61 16.76 1.76
CA LEU A 97 8.06 16.94 1.87
C LEU A 97 8.61 17.76 0.70
N LYS A 98 8.18 17.45 -0.53
CA LYS A 98 8.57 18.21 -1.72
C LYS A 98 8.11 19.66 -1.68
N VAL A 99 6.91 19.94 -1.17
CA VAL A 99 6.40 21.32 -1.01
C VAL A 99 7.22 22.11 0.00
N ILE A 100 7.60 21.49 1.12
CA ILE A 100 8.46 22.12 2.13
C ILE A 100 9.83 22.44 1.52
N GLU A 101 10.42 21.49 0.79
CA GLU A 101 11.72 21.67 0.16
C GLU A 101 11.69 22.77 -0.91
N ILE A 102 10.68 22.76 -1.79
CA ILE A 102 10.49 23.83 -2.77
C ILE A 102 10.37 25.20 -2.09
N ARG A 103 9.64 25.28 -0.97
CA ARG A 103 9.52 26.53 -0.21
C ARG A 103 10.87 26.98 0.33
N ARG A 104 11.62 26.07 0.97
CA ARG A 104 12.97 26.34 1.47
C ARG A 104 13.90 26.84 0.36
N LEU A 105 13.94 26.13 -0.77
CA LEU A 105 14.78 26.50 -1.92
C LEU A 105 14.37 27.87 -2.50
N ARG A 106 13.07 28.19 -2.52
CA ARG A 106 12.61 29.52 -2.92
C ARG A 106 13.04 30.61 -1.95
N GLU A 107 12.97 30.36 -0.64
CA GLU A 107 13.44 31.31 0.38
C GLU A 107 14.96 31.52 0.27
N GLU A 108 15.71 30.47 -0.03
CA GLU A 108 17.15 30.53 -0.28
C GLU A 108 17.47 31.36 -1.55
N LEU A 109 16.78 31.10 -2.65
CA LEU A 109 16.92 31.89 -3.88
C LEU A 109 16.51 33.35 -3.70
N GLN A 110 15.44 33.62 -2.93
CA GLN A 110 14.98 34.99 -2.66
C GLN A 110 15.93 35.80 -1.78
N ARG A 111 16.68 35.14 -0.89
CA ARG A 111 17.72 35.82 -0.09
C ARG A 111 18.76 36.48 -0.99
N GLY A 112 19.02 35.88 -2.16
CA GLY A 112 20.06 36.31 -3.07
C GLY A 112 21.47 36.10 -2.49
N PRO A 113 22.51 36.36 -3.28
CA PRO A 113 23.88 36.30 -2.81
C PRO A 113 24.18 37.43 -1.82
N VAL A 114 24.89 37.10 -0.75
CA VAL A 114 25.37 38.03 0.27
C VAL A 114 26.80 38.43 -0.05
N ALA A 115 27.19 39.66 0.31
CA ALA A 115 28.55 40.14 0.12
C ALA A 115 29.56 39.17 0.74
N GLY A 116 30.53 38.72 -0.07
CA GLY A 116 31.52 37.72 0.36
C GLY A 116 31.16 36.27 0.03
N ASP A 117 29.93 35.99 -0.45
CA ASP A 117 29.57 34.65 -0.94
C ASP A 117 30.50 34.25 -2.07
N THR A 118 31.00 33.02 -2.01
CA THR A 118 31.90 32.49 -3.03
C THR A 118 31.20 31.47 -3.90
N LEU A 119 31.46 31.50 -5.20
CA LEU A 119 31.18 30.40 -6.12
C LEU A 119 32.47 29.91 -6.76
N THR A 120 32.50 28.64 -7.15
CA THR A 120 33.60 28.05 -7.89
C THR A 120 33.14 27.73 -9.30
N VAL A 121 33.85 28.26 -10.29
CA VAL A 121 33.65 27.90 -11.70
C VAL A 121 34.66 26.82 -12.06
N LEU A 122 34.16 25.65 -12.44
CA LEU A 122 34.96 24.60 -13.06
C LEU A 122 35.11 24.94 -14.55
N MET A 123 36.35 24.94 -15.01
CA MET A 123 36.71 25.20 -16.40
C MET A 123 37.34 23.95 -17.00
N HIS A 124 36.99 23.68 -18.26
CA HIS A 124 37.61 22.64 -19.08
C HIS A 124 38.35 23.30 -20.24
N HIS A 125 39.67 23.16 -20.30
CA HIS A 125 40.51 23.85 -21.31
C HIS A 125 40.28 25.37 -21.40
N GLY A 126 39.99 26.02 -20.27
CA GLY A 126 39.77 27.46 -20.22
C GLY A 126 38.38 27.92 -20.66
N GLU A 127 37.47 27.01 -20.96
CA GLU A 127 36.04 27.31 -21.14
C GLU A 127 35.26 26.98 -19.87
N PRO A 128 34.31 27.84 -19.44
CA PRO A 128 33.43 27.51 -18.31
C PRO A 128 32.63 26.24 -18.59
N HIS A 129 32.74 25.27 -17.69
CA HIS A 129 32.03 24.00 -17.77
C HIS A 129 30.79 23.97 -16.86
N ALA A 130 30.98 24.31 -15.58
CA ALA A 130 29.94 24.29 -14.56
C ALA A 130 30.27 25.23 -13.40
N VAL A 131 29.24 25.58 -12.62
CA VAL A 131 29.33 26.48 -11.46
C VAL A 131 28.86 25.75 -10.20
N TYR A 132 29.63 25.84 -9.12
CA TYR A 132 29.40 25.15 -7.86
C TYR A 132 29.42 26.14 -6.71
N ALA A 133 28.71 25.80 -5.64
CA ALA A 133 28.74 26.55 -4.38
C ALA A 133 30.11 26.43 -3.69
N SER A 134 30.78 25.27 -3.82
CA SER A 134 32.08 25.03 -3.21
C SER A 134 33.10 24.47 -4.20
N ARG A 135 34.37 24.60 -3.84
CA ARG A 135 35.47 24.02 -4.60
C ARG A 135 35.50 22.49 -4.50
N ASP A 136 35.08 21.94 -3.37
CA ASP A 136 35.06 20.50 -3.14
C ASP A 136 34.02 19.82 -4.03
N ASP A 137 32.86 20.46 -4.23
CA ASP A 137 31.84 19.97 -5.16
C ASP A 137 32.35 19.96 -6.61
N ALA A 138 33.04 21.05 -7.01
CA ALA A 138 33.65 21.14 -8.34
C ALA A 138 34.71 20.05 -8.56
N HIS A 139 35.53 19.77 -7.54
CA HIS A 139 36.51 18.70 -7.58
C HIS A 139 35.83 17.32 -7.68
N ALA A 140 34.82 17.07 -6.86
CA ALA A 140 34.08 15.80 -6.85
C ALA A 140 33.45 15.50 -8.21
N ASP A 141 32.92 16.51 -8.89
CA ASP A 141 32.28 16.31 -10.20
C ASP A 141 33.29 15.93 -11.30
N THR A 142 34.55 16.38 -11.23
CA THR A 142 35.55 15.96 -12.23
C THR A 142 35.80 14.45 -12.26
N ALA A 143 35.50 13.73 -11.18
CA ALA A 143 35.55 12.27 -11.17
C ALA A 143 34.53 11.64 -12.13
N THR A 144 33.37 12.28 -12.33
CA THR A 144 32.36 11.83 -13.30
C THR A 144 32.83 12.03 -14.75
N HIS A 145 33.80 12.91 -14.96
CA HIS A 145 34.41 13.23 -16.24
C HIS A 145 35.76 12.54 -16.49
N GLY A 146 36.07 11.48 -15.72
CA GLY A 146 37.24 10.63 -15.94
C GLY A 146 38.54 11.14 -15.33
N LEU A 147 38.48 12.17 -14.47
CA LEU A 147 39.62 12.54 -13.64
C LEU A 147 39.73 11.55 -12.47
N PRO A 148 40.92 11.03 -12.12
CA PRO A 148 41.07 10.14 -10.98
C PRO A 148 40.63 10.80 -9.67
N ALA A 149 39.95 10.07 -8.79
CA ALA A 149 39.50 10.60 -7.49
C ALA A 149 40.67 10.97 -6.55
N ASP A 150 41.86 10.42 -6.79
CA ASP A 150 43.11 10.74 -6.10
C ASP A 150 43.90 11.87 -6.77
N HIS A 151 43.32 12.56 -7.76
CA HIS A 151 43.94 13.68 -8.43
C HIS A 151 44.26 14.81 -7.43
N VAL A 152 45.55 15.16 -7.34
CA VAL A 152 46.01 16.25 -6.48
C VAL A 152 45.84 17.58 -7.19
N TRP A 153 44.84 18.35 -6.77
CA TRP A 153 44.57 19.68 -7.29
C TRP A 153 45.68 20.68 -6.91
N THR A 154 46.44 21.15 -7.89
CA THR A 154 47.48 22.16 -7.70
C THR A 154 46.91 23.58 -7.85
N PRO A 155 47.41 24.56 -7.06
CA PRO A 155 47.11 25.97 -7.31
C PRO A 155 47.46 26.38 -8.74
N CYS A 156 46.61 27.18 -9.37
CA CYS A 156 46.88 27.69 -10.71
C CYS A 156 48.03 28.70 -10.66
N ASP A 157 48.98 28.58 -11.58
CA ASP A 157 50.04 29.56 -11.80
C ASP A 157 49.65 30.58 -12.89
N GLU A 158 50.60 31.36 -13.37
CA GLU A 158 50.38 32.40 -14.40
C GLU A 158 50.07 31.84 -15.80
N ARG A 159 50.02 30.51 -16.00
CA ARG A 159 49.73 29.94 -17.32
C ARG A 159 48.28 30.23 -17.75
N PRO A 160 48.02 30.34 -19.07
CA PRO A 160 46.67 30.50 -19.59
C PRO A 160 45.74 29.37 -19.14
N ALA A 161 44.45 29.67 -18.93
CA ALA A 161 43.47 28.66 -18.51
C ALA A 161 43.38 27.47 -19.49
N ALA A 162 43.60 27.69 -20.78
CA ALA A 162 43.68 26.66 -21.81
C ALA A 162 44.83 25.65 -21.62
N ALA A 163 45.85 25.98 -20.82
CA ALA A 163 46.95 25.08 -20.50
C ALA A 163 46.58 24.01 -19.46
N PHE A 164 45.39 24.10 -18.86
CA PHE A 164 44.88 23.14 -17.88
C PHE A 164 43.71 22.37 -18.49
N THR A 165 43.71 21.04 -18.36
CA THR A 165 42.55 20.22 -18.74
C THR A 165 41.36 20.57 -17.85
N TRP A 166 41.55 20.57 -16.54
CA TRP A 166 40.57 21.01 -15.57
C TRP A 166 41.15 22.09 -14.66
N ARG A 167 40.34 23.12 -14.38
CA ARG A 167 40.75 24.24 -13.53
C ARG A 167 39.56 24.75 -12.73
N CYS A 168 39.74 24.99 -11.45
CA CYS A 168 38.75 25.65 -10.61
C CYS A 168 39.15 27.12 -10.37
N GLU A 169 38.23 28.05 -10.63
CA GLU A 169 38.40 29.47 -10.30
C GLU A 169 37.34 29.90 -9.28
N ALA A 170 37.80 30.51 -8.19
CA ALA A 170 36.91 31.07 -7.16
C ALA A 170 36.51 32.50 -7.52
N PHE A 171 35.23 32.80 -7.36
CA PHE A 171 34.67 34.14 -7.51
C PHE A 171 33.93 34.54 -6.23
N VAL A 172 33.98 35.82 -5.89
CA VAL A 172 33.34 36.41 -4.71
C VAL A 172 32.27 37.38 -5.17
N TYR A 173 31.09 37.31 -4.57
CA TYR A 173 30.01 38.25 -4.83
C TYR A 173 30.36 39.65 -4.30
N ASP A 174 30.28 40.63 -5.19
CA ASP A 174 30.41 42.04 -4.87
C ASP A 174 29.07 42.75 -5.09
N PRO A 175 28.42 43.26 -4.02
CA PRO A 175 27.16 43.99 -4.15
C PRO A 175 27.32 45.32 -4.90
N GLY A 176 28.53 45.90 -4.96
CA GLY A 176 28.81 47.16 -5.66
C GLY A 176 28.69 47.05 -7.18
N SER A 177 29.01 45.88 -7.74
CA SER A 177 28.87 45.56 -9.17
C SER A 177 27.64 44.71 -9.49
N ASN A 178 26.88 44.28 -8.48
CA ASN A 178 25.79 43.31 -8.60
C ASN A 178 26.23 42.05 -9.37
N GLY A 179 27.44 41.56 -9.05
CA GLY A 179 28.09 40.50 -9.80
C GLY A 179 29.19 39.80 -9.01
N PHE A 180 29.73 38.76 -9.61
CA PHE A 180 30.84 37.99 -9.05
C PHE A 180 32.15 38.42 -9.70
N HIS A 181 33.17 38.69 -8.90
CA HIS A 181 34.52 38.97 -9.38
C HIS A 181 35.48 37.88 -8.92
N ARG A 182 36.55 37.66 -9.69
CA ARG A 182 37.51 36.61 -9.37
C ARG A 182 38.22 36.91 -8.04
N ALA A 183 38.21 35.95 -7.12
CA ALA A 183 38.72 36.10 -5.75
C ALA A 183 40.23 36.35 -5.70
N HIS A 184 40.97 35.74 -6.63
CA HIS A 184 42.42 35.85 -6.72
C HIS A 184 42.82 36.33 -8.12
N PRO A 185 43.34 37.57 -8.26
CA PRO A 185 43.95 37.99 -9.52
C PRO A 185 45.17 37.10 -9.80
N PRO A 186 45.49 36.83 -11.08
CA PRO A 186 46.73 36.13 -11.41
C PRO A 186 47.93 36.89 -10.82
N ALA A 187 48.90 36.17 -10.28
CA ALA A 187 50.11 36.77 -9.72
C ALA A 187 50.77 37.67 -10.78
N PRO A 188 51.27 38.86 -10.39
CA PRO A 188 51.92 39.75 -11.32
C PRO A 188 53.23 39.13 -11.80
N ARG A 189 53.33 38.93 -13.12
CA ARG A 189 54.55 38.45 -13.77
C ARG A 189 55.70 39.40 -13.43
N ALA A 190 56.71 38.90 -12.73
CA ALA A 190 57.98 39.61 -12.60
C ALA A 190 58.60 39.68 -14.00
N LEU A 191 58.39 40.79 -14.70
CA LEU A 191 59.13 41.10 -15.91
C LEU A 191 60.59 41.22 -15.50
N GLY A 192 61.37 40.16 -15.73
CA GLY A 192 62.81 40.18 -15.52
C GLY A 192 63.39 41.40 -16.23
N GLY A 193 64.02 42.28 -15.46
CA GLY A 193 64.64 43.49 -15.98
C GLY A 193 65.57 43.13 -17.13
N ALA A 194 65.41 43.85 -18.25
CA ALA A 194 66.36 43.78 -19.34
C ALA A 194 67.74 44.21 -18.81
N ALA A 195 68.70 43.30 -18.90
CA ALA A 195 70.12 43.59 -18.73
C ALA A 195 70.74 44.04 -20.05
#